data_AF-A0AAW0XTV3-F1
#
_entry.id   AF-A0AAW0XTV3-F1
#
_cell.length_a   1.000
_cell.length_b   1.000
_cell.length_c   1.000
_cell.angle_alpha   90.00
_cell.angle_beta   90.00
_cell.angle_gamma   90.00
#
_symmetry.space_group_name_H-M   'P 1'
#
loop_
_entity.id
_entity.type
_entity.pdbx_description
1 polymer ?
#
loop_
_entity_poly.entity_id
_entity_poly.type
_entity_poly.pdbx_seq_one_letter_code
_entity_poly.pdbx_strand_id
1 'polypeptide(L)'
;MSPGMAFLLLLLLFLLLLHGRQGRGVTATPNPGWKEQTDWSESERAGPPRRGPHLLPGLPTNVSVTAGRLATLPCRVANLKGRSVSWIRQEDLKVLATDEVIFTSDER
;
A
#
# COMPACT_ATOMS: atom_id res chain seq x y z
N MET A 1 32.21 45.01 -21.41
CA MET A 1 31.72 43.78 -20.73
C MET A 1 32.87 42.79 -20.61
N SER A 2 33.38 42.57 -19.40
CA SER A 2 34.49 41.64 -19.15
C SER A 2 34.00 40.19 -19.18
N PRO A 3 34.72 39.24 -19.81
CA PRO A 3 34.32 37.82 -19.91
C PRO A 3 34.07 37.15 -18.55
N GLY A 4 34.63 37.70 -17.46
CA GLY A 4 34.38 37.22 -16.09
C GLY A 4 32.92 37.36 -15.63
N MET A 5 32.19 38.36 -16.13
CA MET A 5 30.80 38.59 -15.74
C MET A 5 29.86 37.53 -16.32
N ALA A 6 30.13 37.06 -17.55
CA ALA A 6 29.36 36.00 -18.19
C ALA A 6 29.50 34.66 -17.45
N PHE A 7 30.72 34.35 -16.98
CA PHE A 7 30.97 33.16 -16.16
C PHE A 7 30.26 33.21 -14.81
N LEU A 8 30.24 34.36 -14.14
CA LEU A 8 29.51 34.54 -12.88
C LEU A 8 27.99 34.37 -13.05
N LEU A 9 27.43 34.92 -14.13
CA LEU A 9 26.00 34.77 -14.43
C LEU A 9 25.62 33.33 -14.76
N LEU A 10 26.45 32.61 -15.54
CA LEU A 10 26.23 31.19 -15.84
C LEU A 10 26.36 30.31 -14.60
N LEU A 11 27.33 30.58 -13.71
CA LEU A 11 27.49 29.87 -12.44
C LEU A 11 26.29 30.07 -11.52
N LEU A 12 25.80 31.30 -11.39
CA LEU A 12 24.60 31.61 -10.60
C LEU A 12 23.36 30.89 -11.15
N LEU A 13 23.19 30.88 -12.48
CA LEU A 13 22.07 30.21 -13.12
C LEU A 13 22.14 28.68 -12.93
N PHE A 14 23.34 28.10 -12.99
CA PHE A 14 23.58 26.69 -12.70
C PHE A 14 23.27 26.34 -11.23
N LEU A 15 23.67 27.18 -10.27
CA LEU A 15 23.33 27.00 -8.85
C LEU A 15 21.83 27.13 -8.59
N LEU A 16 21.13 28.03 -9.28
CA LEU A 16 19.68 28.15 -9.21
C LEU A 16 18.97 26.92 -9.81
N LEU A 17 19.52 26.32 -10.86
CA LEU A 17 19.01 25.07 -11.43
C LEU A 17 19.27 23.86 -10.51
N LEU A 18 20.40 23.85 -9.77
CA LEU A 18 20.69 22.83 -8.76
C LEU A 18 19.79 22.98 -7.52
N HIS A 19 19.53 24.20 -7.05
CA HIS A 19 18.61 24.46 -5.93
C HIS A 19 17.13 24.38 -6.31
N GLY A 20 16.78 24.56 -7.60
CA GLY A 20 15.42 24.45 -8.12
C GLY A 20 14.86 23.03 -8.17
N ARG A 21 15.68 22.02 -7.86
CA ARG A 21 15.25 20.62 -7.60
C ARG A 21 15.00 20.34 -6.12
N GLN A 22 14.53 21.32 -5.36
CA GLN A 22 13.78 21.02 -4.14
C GLN A 22 12.43 20.43 -4.56
N GLY A 23 12.47 19.11 -4.79
CA GLY A 23 11.29 18.28 -4.85
C GLY A 23 10.38 18.69 -3.71
N ARG A 24 9.19 19.13 -4.09
CA ARG A 24 8.01 19.29 -3.24
C ARG A 24 8.03 18.19 -2.19
N GLY A 25 8.51 18.53 -0.99
CA GLY A 25 8.22 17.76 0.19
C GLY A 25 6.72 17.79 0.32
N VAL A 26 6.05 16.76 -0.17
CA VAL A 26 4.70 16.46 0.25
C VAL A 26 4.86 16.16 1.72
N THR A 27 4.63 17.18 2.55
CA THR A 27 4.33 16.99 3.95
C THR A 27 3.15 16.03 3.95
N ALA A 28 3.43 14.76 4.19
CA ALA A 28 2.40 13.83 4.59
C ALA A 28 1.82 14.46 5.84
N THR A 29 0.65 15.07 5.71
CA THR A 29 -0.18 15.35 6.86
C THR A 29 -0.25 14.03 7.63
N PRO A 30 0.06 14.00 8.94
CA PRO A 30 -0.24 12.83 9.73
C PRO A 30 -1.76 12.70 9.61
N ASN A 31 -2.22 11.70 8.87
CA ASN A 31 -3.62 11.53 8.59
C ASN A 31 -4.33 11.57 9.96
N PRO A 32 -5.18 12.56 10.26
CA PRO A 32 -5.72 12.73 11.61
C PRO A 32 -6.74 11.64 11.99
N GLY A 33 -6.84 10.57 11.19
CA GLY A 33 -7.89 9.56 11.25
C GLY A 33 -7.42 8.11 11.18
N TRP A 34 -6.13 7.79 11.29
CA TRP A 34 -5.72 6.42 11.61
C TRP A 34 -5.53 6.31 13.11
N LYS A 35 -6.62 5.99 13.84
CA LYS A 35 -6.44 5.48 15.19
C LYS A 35 -5.81 4.11 15.08
N GLU A 36 -4.63 3.95 15.67
CA GLU A 36 -4.06 2.67 16.03
C GLU A 36 -5.09 1.96 16.92
N GLN A 37 -5.98 1.18 16.31
CA GLN A 37 -7.11 0.59 17.00
C GLN A 37 -6.65 -0.72 17.66
N THR A 38 -5.82 -0.57 18.70
CA THR A 38 -5.41 -1.64 19.61
C THR A 38 -6.33 -1.76 20.83
N ASP A 39 -7.38 -0.94 20.90
CA ASP A 39 -8.45 -1.06 21.89
C ASP A 39 -9.73 -1.48 21.16
N TRP A 40 -9.85 -2.79 20.92
CA TRP A 40 -11.09 -3.37 20.43
C TRP A 40 -12.09 -3.31 21.59
N SER A 41 -13.07 -2.41 21.50
CA SER A 41 -14.20 -2.39 22.41
C SER A 41 -14.89 -3.75 22.38
N GLU A 42 -14.75 -4.48 23.48
CA GLU A 42 -15.32 -5.77 23.88
C GLU A 42 -16.87 -5.88 23.69
N SER A 43 -17.54 -4.87 23.15
CA SER A 43 -19.00 -4.70 23.21
C SER A 43 -19.79 -5.11 21.96
N GLU A 44 -19.17 -5.49 20.84
CA GLU A 44 -19.92 -5.90 19.62
C GLU A 44 -19.66 -7.34 19.17
N ARG A 45 -19.93 -8.29 20.08
CA ARG A 45 -20.57 -9.61 19.88
C ARG A 45 -20.03 -10.57 20.93
N ALA A 46 -20.78 -10.73 22.02
CA ALA A 46 -20.67 -11.88 22.89
C ALA A 46 -21.17 -13.15 22.16
N GLY A 47 -20.45 -13.55 21.10
CA GLY A 47 -20.42 -14.92 20.62
C GLY A 47 -19.29 -15.66 21.34
N PRO A 48 -19.30 -17.01 21.39
CA PRO A 48 -18.19 -17.76 21.94
C PRO A 48 -16.88 -17.30 21.27
N PRO A 49 -15.76 -17.21 22.02
CA PRO A 49 -14.49 -16.72 21.49
C PRO A 49 -14.17 -17.48 20.21
N ARG A 50 -14.05 -16.75 19.08
CA ARG A 50 -13.82 -17.36 17.76
C ARG A 50 -12.48 -18.08 17.79
N ARG A 51 -12.51 -19.40 17.96
CA ARG A 51 -11.30 -20.23 18.14
C ARG A 51 -10.51 -20.47 16.85
N GLY A 52 -10.99 -19.97 15.69
CA GLY A 52 -10.37 -20.16 14.38
C GLY A 52 -10.02 -18.85 13.66
N PRO A 53 -9.33 -18.94 12.51
CA PRO A 53 -9.02 -17.79 11.68
C PRO A 53 -10.29 -17.07 11.26
N HIS A 54 -10.24 -15.74 11.27
CA HIS A 54 -11.35 -14.92 10.79
C HIS A 54 -10.83 -13.66 10.12
N LEU A 55 -11.55 -13.24 9.08
CA LEU A 55 -11.29 -11.99 8.38
C LEU A 55 -11.63 -10.82 9.31
N LEU A 56 -10.73 -9.84 9.36
CA LEU A 56 -10.99 -8.59 10.05
C LEU A 56 -11.91 -7.70 9.19
N PRO A 57 -12.92 -7.05 9.80
CA PRO A 57 -13.80 -6.12 9.09
C PRO A 57 -13.06 -4.82 8.72
N GLY A 58 -13.74 -3.95 7.96
CA GLY A 58 -13.23 -2.62 7.61
C GLY A 58 -12.29 -2.59 6.40
N LEU A 59 -12.15 -3.71 5.69
CA LEU A 59 -11.47 -3.76 4.40
C LEU A 59 -12.46 -3.56 3.25
N PRO A 60 -12.05 -2.96 2.13
CA PRO A 60 -12.89 -2.81 0.96
C PRO A 60 -13.23 -4.18 0.36
N THR A 61 -14.51 -4.40 0.09
CA THR A 61 -15.02 -5.60 -0.61
C THR A 61 -15.02 -5.42 -2.12
N ASN A 62 -15.08 -4.17 -2.59
CA ASN A 62 -15.04 -3.81 -4.00
C ASN A 62 -13.74 -3.05 -4.28
N VAL A 63 -12.91 -3.61 -5.14
CA VAL A 63 -11.65 -3.00 -5.59
C VAL A 63 -11.77 -2.73 -7.08
N SER A 64 -11.69 -1.45 -7.47
CA SER A 64 -11.63 -1.03 -8.87
C SER A 64 -10.28 -0.42 -9.18
N VAL A 65 -9.76 -0.70 -10.36
CA VAL A 65 -8.46 -0.21 -10.82
C VAL A 65 -8.51 -0.01 -12.33
N THR A 66 -7.73 0.93 -12.84
CA THR A 66 -7.54 1.12 -14.28
C THR A 66 -6.74 -0.04 -14.88
N ALA A 67 -7.13 -0.51 -16.07
CA ALA A 67 -6.39 -1.53 -16.79
C ALA A 67 -4.89 -1.16 -16.94
N GLY A 68 -4.02 -2.15 -16.74
CA GLY A 68 -2.55 -1.96 -16.75
C GLY A 68 -1.96 -1.33 -15.47
N ARG A 69 -2.79 -1.03 -14.46
CA ARG A 69 -2.32 -0.64 -13.12
C ARG A 69 -2.40 -1.80 -12.14
N LEU A 70 -1.61 -1.71 -11.07
CA LEU A 70 -1.57 -2.72 -10.02
C LEU A 70 -2.86 -2.69 -9.19
N ALA A 71 -3.60 -3.81 -9.17
CA ALA A 71 -4.69 -4.03 -8.22
C ALA A 71 -4.11 -4.53 -6.88
N THR A 72 -4.59 -4.01 -5.76
CA THR A 72 -4.26 -4.54 -4.42
C THR A 72 -5.53 -5.08 -3.78
N LEU A 73 -5.52 -6.37 -3.44
CA LEU A 73 -6.62 -7.02 -2.72
C LEU A 73 -6.23 -7.14 -1.25
N PRO A 74 -6.74 -6.30 -0.35
CA PRO A 74 -6.37 -6.38 1.06
C PRO A 74 -7.06 -7.57 1.73
N CYS A 75 -6.28 -8.33 2.51
CA CYS A 75 -6.79 -9.37 3.40
C CYS A 75 -6.10 -9.25 4.75
N ARG A 76 -6.87 -9.23 5.83
CA ARG A 76 -6.35 -9.27 7.20
C ARG A 76 -7.05 -10.38 7.95
N VAL A 77 -6.26 -11.27 8.55
CA VAL A 77 -6.75 -12.45 9.26
C VAL A 77 -6.23 -12.41 10.69
N ALA A 78 -7.14 -12.56 11.66
CA ALA A 78 -6.77 -12.80 13.05
C ALA A 78 -6.85 -14.30 13.37
N ASN A 79 -6.12 -14.76 14.39
CA ASN A 79 -6.10 -16.15 14.85
C ASN A 79 -5.64 -17.19 13.79
N LEU A 80 -4.65 -16.83 12.96
CA LEU A 80 -4.18 -17.70 11.86
C LEU A 80 -3.55 -19.03 12.34
N LYS A 81 -2.80 -19.03 13.47
CA LYS A 81 -2.33 -20.23 14.21
C LYS A 81 -1.86 -21.41 13.33
N GLY A 82 -0.79 -21.20 12.56
CA GLY A 82 -0.16 -22.27 11.76
C GLY A 82 -1.00 -22.74 10.57
N ARG A 83 -2.00 -21.96 10.17
CA ARG A 83 -2.75 -22.16 8.93
C ARG A 83 -2.24 -21.18 7.88
N SER A 84 -2.47 -21.49 6.61
CA SER A 84 -2.07 -20.64 5.49
C SER A 84 -3.21 -19.74 5.03
N VAL A 85 -2.85 -18.66 4.34
CA VAL A 85 -3.80 -17.83 3.58
C VAL A 85 -3.63 -18.11 2.11
N SER A 86 -4.71 -18.48 1.44
CA SER A 86 -4.73 -18.69 -0.01
C SER A 86 -5.68 -17.71 -0.69
N TRP A 87 -5.27 -17.21 -1.85
CA TRP A 87 -6.11 -16.44 -2.75
C TRP A 87 -6.67 -17.36 -3.81
N ILE A 88 -7.99 -17.39 -3.95
CA ILE A 88 -8.71 -18.15 -4.98
C ILE A 88 -9.54 -17.19 -5.81
N ARG A 89 -9.58 -17.43 -7.12
CA ARG A 89 -10.50 -16.73 -8.00
C ARG A 89 -11.82 -17.49 -8.05
N GLN A 90 -12.92 -16.81 -7.75
CA GLN A 90 -14.23 -17.47 -7.63
C GLN A 90 -14.75 -18.03 -8.96
N GLU A 91 -14.44 -17.39 -10.09
CA GLU A 91 -14.99 -17.77 -11.40
C GLU A 91 -14.55 -19.17 -11.88
N ASP A 92 -13.29 -19.53 -11.63
CA ASP A 92 -12.65 -20.75 -12.14
C ASP A 92 -12.05 -21.62 -11.03
N LEU A 93 -12.24 -21.22 -9.77
CA LEU A 93 -11.75 -21.88 -8.56
C LEU A 93 -10.22 -22.13 -8.57
N LYS A 94 -9.46 -21.35 -9.34
CA LYS A 94 -8.01 -21.47 -9.38
C LYS A 94 -7.37 -20.74 -8.21
N VAL A 95 -6.40 -21.42 -7.58
CA VAL A 95 -5.53 -20.80 -6.58
C VAL A 95 -4.59 -19.84 -7.30
N LEU A 96 -4.59 -18.58 -6.87
CA LEU A 96 -3.73 -17.51 -7.38
C LEU A 96 -2.45 -17.40 -6.56
N ALA A 97 -2.54 -17.62 -5.25
CA ALA A 97 -1.39 -17.59 -4.34
C ALA A 97 -1.71 -18.36 -3.05
N THR A 98 -0.68 -18.91 -2.41
CA THR A 98 -0.73 -19.47 -1.06
C THR A 98 0.48 -18.97 -0.30
N ASP A 99 0.24 -18.30 0.82
CA ASP A 99 1.27 -17.60 1.60
C ASP A 99 2.13 -16.69 0.70
N GLU A 100 3.42 -16.99 0.55
CA GLU A 100 4.35 -16.21 -0.30
C GLU A 100 4.46 -16.76 -1.74
N VAL A 101 3.84 -17.91 -2.03
CA VAL A 101 3.92 -18.58 -3.33
C VAL A 101 2.81 -18.09 -4.25
N ILE A 102 3.17 -17.73 -5.49
CA ILE A 102 2.24 -17.20 -6.50
C ILE A 102 2.11 -18.22 -7.64
N PHE A 103 0.87 -18.48 -8.06
CA PHE A 103 0.52 -19.33 -9.19
C PHE A 103 0.02 -18.45 -10.34
N THR A 104 0.79 -18.40 -11.42
CA THR A 104 0.43 -17.68 -12.65
C THR A 104 0.52 -18.60 -13.84
N SER A 105 -0.48 -18.56 -14.73
CA SER A 105 -0.45 -19.28 -16.02
C SER A 105 0.02 -18.40 -17.18
N ASP A 106 0.26 -17.12 -16.91
CA ASP A 106 0.82 -16.15 -17.84
C ASP A 106 2.34 -16.40 -17.98
N GLU A 107 2.81 -16.42 -19.23
CA GLU A 107 4.24 -16.32 -19.55
C GLU A 107 4.66 -14.84 -19.52
N ARG A 108 5.28 -14.42 -18.42
CA ARG A 108 5.87 -13.08 -18.31
C ARG A 108 7.27 -13.01 -18.90
#